data_AF-A0A843IBD4-F1
#
_entry.id   AF-A0A843IBD4-F1
#
_cell.length_a   1.000
_cell.length_b   1.000
_cell.length_c   1.000
_cell.angle_alpha   90.00
_cell.angle_beta   90.00
_cell.angle_gamma   90.00
#
_symmetry.space_group_name_H-M   'P 1'
#
loop_
_entity.id
_entity.type
_entity.pdbx_description
1 polymer ?
#
loop_
_entity_poly.entity_id
_entity_poly.type
_entity_poly.pdbx_seq_one_letter_code
_entity_poly.pdbx_strand_id
1 'polypeptide(L)'
;IPTGYDDYYIRITNESLGFHKPEVLYIGGPHGDETVGTVGMFWFTDWLMRMAFTDEPSPYYSKDWLRWMIDNREIYIEASHNPYGFDQDQRYDSHGWDLNREADMNWDPGEPTGGIWASVQGKTLNAFIDNHTIRLACDFHGGARMLLYPWGNMHSSIVGTSPITGQSYNYAPPDFYFFDASSLRLGDFMGDYGGDLDKYSIGTIPDTVGYTVGGGICPWAYGGDVETNPVEDQYVQDEVFGNYYGAGVLWLSPEMSNTKNPGQDTFGNDTVARYGAEVRRFILHETDLAQPYLRWQSGGVQEDQVVITNTPVNFTWQVNGSMVVDHTYLQYGNNPNPIQTWTYTTTDHDEHAGDYIGGTGWDNAMNGQTDGTTYVEQITFTIPGEYYFVAKAQVDQIYKNVLRPDIYLSNPYLRLLKERTNDSYHEILEGSDGTEEIIGQTWWYSPILHISVYPENEAPNTPDKPTGPAEGKPGTTYNYRTTTIDPEGDQVFYMWDWGDGNISQWLGPFNSGSVGSAQKSYSTKGQYQIKVKAKDVWGAETDWSEPLDITMPKDVSSPFRSLFLQLIEHLFERYPNAFPILRHLMGQ
;
A
#
# COMPACT_ATOMS: atom_id res chain seq x y z
N ILE A 1 -18.57 46.58 7.69
CA ILE A 1 -19.28 45.87 6.60
C ILE A 1 -18.85 44.42 6.76
N PRO A 2 -19.74 43.41 6.79
CA PRO A 2 -19.27 42.02 6.72
C PRO A 2 -18.44 41.95 5.44
N THR A 3 -17.15 41.62 5.55
CA THR A 3 -16.23 41.65 4.40
C THR A 3 -16.66 40.71 3.29
N GLY A 4 -17.55 39.74 3.59
CA GLY A 4 -18.24 38.93 2.60
C GLY A 4 -17.40 37.78 2.05
N TYR A 5 -16.23 37.52 2.63
CA TYR A 5 -15.41 36.35 2.31
C TYR A 5 -15.77 35.23 3.28
N ASP A 6 -15.98 34.04 2.73
CA ASP A 6 -16.01 32.80 3.49
C ASP A 6 -14.56 32.32 3.68
N ASP A 7 -14.33 31.66 4.80
CA ASP A 7 -13.09 30.94 5.07
C ASP A 7 -13.31 29.45 4.75
N TYR A 8 -12.70 28.97 3.67
CA TYR A 8 -12.99 27.66 3.10
C TYR A 8 -11.96 26.61 3.51
N TYR A 9 -12.44 25.57 4.18
CA TYR A 9 -11.71 24.34 4.46
C TYR A 9 -12.11 23.27 3.45
N ILE A 10 -11.14 22.74 2.72
CA ILE A 10 -11.30 21.64 1.76
C ILE A 10 -10.79 20.37 2.42
N ARG A 11 -11.67 19.38 2.61
CA ARG A 11 -11.30 18.04 3.05
C ARG A 11 -11.10 17.12 1.86
N ILE A 12 -9.97 16.42 1.81
CA ILE A 12 -9.64 15.41 0.80
C ILE A 12 -9.36 14.09 1.51
N THR A 13 -10.27 13.14 1.37
CA THR A 13 -10.11 11.75 1.84
C THR A 13 -11.07 10.81 1.12
N ASN A 14 -10.78 9.50 1.12
CA ASN A 14 -11.73 8.48 0.70
C ASN A 14 -12.71 8.13 1.84
N GLU A 15 -13.88 8.77 1.85
CA GLU A 15 -14.91 8.57 2.89
C GLU A 15 -15.47 7.14 2.96
N SER A 16 -15.29 6.32 1.91
CA SER A 16 -15.79 4.94 1.90
C SER A 16 -15.02 4.00 2.84
N LEU A 17 -13.84 4.41 3.33
CA LEU A 17 -12.98 3.66 4.23
C LEU A 17 -13.08 4.11 5.70
N GLY A 18 -14.04 4.98 6.02
CA GLY A 18 -14.21 5.59 7.35
C GLY A 18 -13.39 6.86 7.53
N PHE A 19 -13.53 7.50 8.71
CA PHE A 19 -12.93 8.81 9.03
C PHE A 19 -11.75 8.74 10.00
N HIS A 20 -11.55 7.62 10.72
CA HIS A 20 -10.45 7.44 11.67
C HIS A 20 -9.11 7.26 10.94
N LYS A 21 -8.58 8.35 10.38
CA LYS A 21 -7.32 8.39 9.64
C LYS A 21 -6.47 9.54 10.17
N PRO A 22 -5.14 9.44 10.11
CA PRO A 22 -4.26 10.54 10.48
C PRO A 22 -4.58 11.80 9.69
N GLU A 23 -4.84 12.87 10.43
CA GLU A 23 -5.24 14.16 9.89
C GLU A 23 -4.05 15.11 9.75
N VAL A 24 -4.04 15.89 8.68
CA VAL A 24 -3.07 16.95 8.42
C VAL A 24 -3.78 18.22 7.96
N LEU A 25 -3.25 19.39 8.33
CA LEU A 25 -3.83 20.70 8.01
C LEU A 25 -2.81 21.63 7.35
N TYR A 26 -3.14 22.16 6.18
CA TYR A 26 -2.32 23.16 5.51
C TYR A 26 -3.10 24.44 5.35
N ILE A 27 -2.61 25.54 5.95
CA ILE A 27 -3.25 26.85 5.87
C ILE A 27 -2.41 27.83 5.05
N GLY A 28 -3.11 28.59 4.23
CA GLY A 28 -2.55 29.67 3.43
C GLY A 28 -2.24 30.88 4.29
N GLY A 29 -1.59 31.87 3.69
CA GLY A 29 -1.04 33.02 4.40
C GLY A 29 -2.01 33.64 5.41
N PRO A 30 -1.69 33.62 6.73
CA PRO A 30 -2.35 34.52 7.69
C PRO A 30 -2.07 35.99 7.34
N HIS A 31 -1.02 36.23 6.55
CA HIS A 31 -0.76 37.49 5.86
C HIS A 31 -1.24 37.41 4.41
N GLY A 32 -2.14 38.30 4.02
CA GLY A 32 -2.76 38.24 2.70
C GLY A 32 -1.82 38.55 1.53
N ASP A 33 -0.77 39.35 1.76
CA ASP A 33 0.24 39.71 0.76
C ASP A 33 1.27 38.59 0.49
N GLU A 34 1.20 37.47 1.22
CA GLU A 34 2.12 36.34 1.14
C GLU A 34 1.48 35.17 0.37
N THR A 35 1.66 35.18 -0.95
CA THR A 35 0.72 34.50 -1.85
C THR A 35 1.14 33.10 -2.30
N VAL A 36 2.38 32.68 -2.06
CA VAL A 36 2.91 31.43 -2.60
C VAL A 36 2.17 30.20 -2.07
N GLY A 37 2.00 30.09 -0.75
CA GLY A 37 1.24 28.98 -0.14
C GLY A 37 -0.20 28.95 -0.63
N THR A 38 -0.86 30.11 -0.59
CA THR A 38 -2.26 30.27 -1.00
C THR A 38 -2.54 29.79 -2.43
N VAL A 39 -1.76 30.29 -3.39
CA VAL A 39 -1.89 29.87 -4.80
C VAL A 39 -1.43 28.43 -5.00
N GLY A 40 -0.37 28.02 -4.31
CA GLY A 40 0.20 26.67 -4.41
C GLY A 40 -0.76 25.58 -3.96
N MET A 41 -1.48 25.77 -2.85
CA MET A 41 -2.44 24.78 -2.33
C MET A 41 -3.67 24.62 -3.22
N PHE A 42 -4.16 25.71 -3.80
CA PHE A 42 -5.23 25.64 -4.79
C PHE A 42 -4.83 24.72 -5.96
N TRP A 43 -3.64 24.94 -6.52
CA TRP A 43 -3.13 24.11 -7.63
C TRP A 43 -2.71 22.71 -7.20
N PHE A 44 -2.27 22.53 -5.96
CA PHE A 44 -2.02 21.20 -5.40
C PHE A 44 -3.29 20.35 -5.37
N THR A 45 -4.42 20.94 -4.96
CA THR A 45 -5.72 20.25 -4.90
C THR A 45 -6.13 19.74 -6.28
N ASP A 46 -6.07 20.60 -7.30
CA ASP A 46 -6.33 20.22 -8.70
C ASP A 46 -5.36 19.13 -9.17
N TRP A 47 -4.07 19.33 -8.93
CA TRP A 47 -3.01 18.41 -9.35
C TRP A 47 -3.17 17.01 -8.74
N LEU A 48 -3.43 16.92 -7.43
CA LEU A 48 -3.58 15.64 -6.73
C LEU A 48 -4.74 14.84 -7.31
N MET A 49 -5.89 15.48 -7.53
CA MET A 49 -7.08 14.83 -8.09
C MET A 49 -6.82 14.34 -9.52
N ARG A 50 -6.20 15.17 -10.37
CA ARG A 50 -5.86 14.76 -11.75
C ARG A 50 -4.87 13.61 -11.77
N MET A 51 -3.75 13.72 -11.04
CA MET A 51 -2.70 12.71 -11.06
C MET A 51 -3.16 11.39 -10.46
N ALA A 52 -3.98 11.40 -9.40
CA ALA A 52 -4.48 10.19 -8.78
C ALA A 52 -5.59 9.50 -9.60
N PHE A 53 -6.54 10.24 -10.18
CA PHE A 53 -7.81 9.65 -10.66
C PHE A 53 -8.09 9.76 -12.16
N THR A 54 -7.26 10.45 -12.93
CA THR A 54 -7.42 10.53 -14.39
C THR A 54 -6.42 9.65 -15.13
N ASP A 55 -6.54 9.57 -16.45
CA ASP A 55 -5.56 8.91 -17.32
C ASP A 55 -4.30 9.75 -17.60
N GLU A 56 -4.22 10.97 -17.05
CA GLU A 56 -3.03 11.81 -17.20
C GLU A 56 -1.79 11.11 -16.62
N PRO A 57 -0.66 11.10 -17.33
CA PRO A 57 0.56 10.48 -16.83
C PRO A 57 1.08 11.27 -15.63
N SER A 58 1.40 10.56 -14.54
CA SER A 58 2.09 11.13 -13.38
C SER A 58 3.57 10.77 -13.47
N PRO A 59 4.45 11.70 -13.91
CA PRO A 59 5.84 11.37 -14.21
C PRO A 59 6.72 11.20 -12.97
N TYR A 60 6.33 11.77 -11.83
CA TYR A 60 7.15 11.82 -10.62
C TYR A 60 6.65 10.91 -9.49
N TYR A 61 5.34 10.64 -9.43
CA TYR A 61 4.74 9.89 -8.33
C TYR A 61 3.84 8.78 -8.85
N SER A 62 3.90 7.62 -8.20
CA SER A 62 3.00 6.51 -8.51
C SER A 62 1.55 6.89 -8.21
N LYS A 63 0.64 6.62 -9.16
CA LYS A 63 -0.81 6.80 -8.95
C LYS A 63 -1.31 5.98 -7.77
N ASP A 64 -0.77 4.79 -7.58
CA ASP A 64 -1.15 3.91 -6.47
C ASP A 64 -0.73 4.49 -5.12
N TRP A 65 0.42 5.18 -5.06
CA TRP A 65 0.83 5.88 -3.85
C TRP A 65 -0.03 7.12 -3.57
N LEU A 66 -0.35 7.91 -4.59
CA LEU A 66 -1.26 9.06 -4.43
C LEU A 66 -2.65 8.63 -3.93
N ARG A 67 -3.19 7.54 -4.47
CA ARG A 67 -4.46 6.96 -4.00
C ARG A 67 -4.33 6.42 -2.58
N TRP A 68 -3.24 5.71 -2.29
CA TRP A 68 -2.98 5.19 -0.95
C TRP A 68 -2.99 6.31 0.10
N MET A 69 -2.38 7.48 -0.18
CA MET A 69 -2.46 8.62 0.75
C MET A 69 -3.90 9.06 0.98
N ILE A 70 -4.70 9.24 -0.08
CA ILE A 70 -6.11 9.66 0.04
C ILE A 70 -6.96 8.62 0.76
N ASP A 71 -6.62 7.34 0.60
CA ASP A 71 -7.28 6.23 1.28
C ASP A 71 -6.95 6.17 2.77
N ASN A 72 -5.76 6.66 3.18
CA ASN A 72 -5.22 6.48 4.54
C ASN A 72 -4.90 7.79 5.28
N ARG A 73 -5.33 8.94 4.76
CA ARG A 73 -5.15 10.27 5.37
C ARG A 73 -6.42 11.09 5.27
N GLU A 74 -6.57 12.03 6.19
CA GLU A 74 -7.47 13.16 6.02
C GLU A 74 -6.66 14.42 5.79
N ILE A 75 -6.76 14.98 4.59
CA ILE A 75 -5.99 16.16 4.21
C ILE A 75 -6.94 17.36 4.22
N TYR A 76 -6.68 18.30 5.13
CA TYR A 76 -7.40 19.56 5.23
C TYR A 76 -6.58 20.68 4.61
N ILE A 77 -7.20 21.45 3.73
CA ILE A 77 -6.60 22.60 3.05
C ILE A 77 -7.47 23.82 3.29
N GLU A 78 -6.90 24.81 3.97
CA GLU A 78 -7.46 26.15 4.08
C GLU A 78 -6.66 27.07 3.15
N ALA A 79 -7.10 27.21 1.91
CA ALA A 79 -6.27 27.81 0.87
C ALA A 79 -5.85 29.26 1.21
N SER A 80 -6.65 30.03 1.95
CA SER A 80 -6.30 31.40 2.34
C SER A 80 -6.90 31.72 3.70
N HIS A 81 -6.04 31.79 4.73
CA HIS A 81 -6.46 32.20 6.08
C HIS A 81 -6.88 33.67 6.09
N ASN A 82 -6.22 34.54 5.32
CA ASN A 82 -6.62 35.95 5.19
C ASN A 82 -7.15 36.29 3.77
N PRO A 83 -8.39 35.89 3.41
CA PRO A 83 -8.91 36.12 2.06
C PRO A 83 -9.14 37.60 1.75
N TYR A 84 -9.49 38.41 2.77
CA TYR A 84 -9.59 39.85 2.62
C TYR A 84 -8.22 40.48 2.33
N GLY A 85 -7.19 40.14 3.12
CA GLY A 85 -5.84 40.64 2.90
C GLY A 85 -5.31 40.23 1.53
N PHE A 86 -5.61 39.01 1.10
CA PHE A 86 -5.22 38.49 -0.21
C PHE A 86 -5.85 39.30 -1.36
N ASP A 87 -7.16 39.54 -1.32
CA ASP A 87 -7.84 40.32 -2.35
C ASP A 87 -7.44 41.82 -2.35
N GLN A 88 -6.99 42.33 -1.20
CA GLN A 88 -6.52 43.70 -1.04
C GLN A 88 -5.00 43.87 -1.17
N ASP A 89 -4.26 42.79 -1.49
CA ASP A 89 -2.79 42.76 -1.58
C ASP A 89 -2.11 43.38 -0.35
N GLN A 90 -2.52 42.94 0.84
CA GLN A 90 -1.99 43.43 2.11
C GLN A 90 -1.87 42.35 3.18
N ARG A 91 -0.98 42.61 4.15
CA ARG A 91 -0.73 41.75 5.30
C ARG A 91 -1.95 41.54 6.19
N TYR A 92 -2.63 42.61 6.55
CA TYR A 92 -3.61 42.60 7.64
C TYR A 92 -5.00 42.17 7.19
N ASP A 93 -5.83 41.75 8.15
CA ASP A 93 -7.26 41.55 7.93
C ASP A 93 -8.01 42.88 7.73
N SER A 94 -9.34 42.84 7.63
CA SER A 94 -10.16 44.03 7.45
C SER A 94 -10.24 45.01 8.63
N HIS A 95 -9.82 44.57 9.81
CA HIS A 95 -9.72 45.39 11.00
C HIS A 95 -8.31 45.98 11.18
N GLY A 96 -7.37 45.61 10.30
CA GLY A 96 -5.97 45.97 10.42
C GLY A 96 -5.21 45.09 11.42
N TRP A 97 -5.72 43.89 11.71
CA TRP A 97 -5.09 42.92 12.61
C TRP A 97 -4.16 41.97 11.87
N ASP A 98 -3.09 41.59 12.55
CA ASP A 98 -2.13 40.59 12.12
C ASP A 98 -2.57 39.22 12.66
N LEU A 99 -3.05 38.36 11.77
CA LEU A 99 -3.63 37.06 12.15
C LEU A 99 -2.58 36.09 12.71
N ASN A 100 -1.29 36.31 12.47
CA ASN A 100 -0.22 35.52 13.09
C ASN A 100 0.32 36.20 14.37
N ARG A 101 -0.52 36.98 15.06
CA ARG A 101 -0.21 37.60 16.36
C ARG A 101 -1.32 37.41 17.40
N GLU A 102 -2.41 36.74 17.06
CA GLU A 102 -3.59 36.59 17.94
C GLU A 102 -3.68 35.23 18.64
N ALA A 103 -2.76 34.30 18.40
CA ALA A 103 -2.79 33.00 19.07
C ALA A 103 -2.48 33.15 20.56
N ASP A 104 -3.06 32.28 21.39
CA ASP A 104 -2.84 32.27 22.84
C ASP A 104 -1.54 31.55 23.20
N MET A 105 -0.42 32.19 22.85
CA MET A 105 0.90 31.72 23.22
C MET A 105 1.83 32.91 23.45
N ASN A 106 2.26 33.00 24.70
CA ASN A 106 2.92 34.12 25.36
C ASN A 106 1.99 35.33 25.59
N TRP A 107 1.60 35.53 26.87
CA TRP A 107 0.76 36.55 27.55
C TRP A 107 0.35 37.84 26.81
N ASP A 108 1.17 38.37 25.90
CA ASP A 108 0.88 39.55 25.10
C ASP A 108 0.81 39.16 23.61
N PRO A 109 -0.41 39.07 23.02
CA PRO A 109 -0.56 38.84 21.59
C PRO A 109 0.08 40.03 20.85
N GLY A 110 0.92 39.76 19.85
CA GLY A 110 1.67 40.85 19.21
C GLY A 110 0.75 41.88 18.54
N GLU A 111 1.22 43.12 18.42
CA GLU A 111 0.45 44.19 17.78
C GLU A 111 0.72 44.30 16.27
N PRO A 112 -0.28 44.67 15.44
CA PRO A 112 -1.67 44.99 15.81
C PRO A 112 -2.57 43.74 15.87
N THR A 113 -3.39 43.63 16.92
CA THR A 113 -4.37 42.53 17.09
C THR A 113 -5.63 43.04 17.80
N GLY A 114 -6.74 42.32 17.65
CA GLY A 114 -7.97 42.53 18.42
C GLY A 114 -7.93 41.90 19.82
N GLY A 115 -6.86 41.19 20.16
CA GLY A 115 -6.71 40.34 21.33
C GLY A 115 -6.56 38.87 20.94
N ILE A 116 -6.49 37.98 21.94
CA ILE A 116 -6.41 36.53 21.72
C ILE A 116 -7.65 36.04 20.97
N TRP A 117 -7.42 35.32 19.87
CA TRP A 117 -8.45 34.76 18.98
C TRP A 117 -9.57 35.74 18.67
N ALA A 118 -9.22 36.99 18.36
CA ALA A 118 -10.21 38.05 18.19
C ALA A 118 -10.87 38.00 16.80
N SER A 119 -10.13 37.65 15.76
CA SER A 119 -10.60 37.56 14.38
C SER A 119 -11.59 36.41 14.19
N VAL A 120 -12.27 36.36 13.04
CA VAL A 120 -13.13 35.21 12.70
C VAL A 120 -12.26 34.00 12.37
N GLN A 121 -11.19 34.23 11.62
CA GLN A 121 -10.19 33.27 11.18
C GLN A 121 -9.54 32.55 12.36
N GLY A 122 -9.03 33.31 13.33
CA GLY A 122 -8.43 32.78 14.53
C GLY A 122 -9.41 31.96 15.38
N LYS A 123 -10.66 32.42 15.53
CA LYS A 123 -11.71 31.63 16.21
C LYS A 123 -12.01 30.33 15.49
N THR A 124 -12.08 30.36 14.16
CA THR A 124 -12.32 29.18 13.32
C THR A 124 -11.16 28.20 13.46
N LEU A 125 -9.92 28.65 13.33
CA LEU A 125 -8.73 27.80 13.46
C LEU A 125 -8.61 27.19 14.85
N ASN A 126 -8.81 27.99 15.90
CA ASN A 126 -8.83 27.49 17.28
C ASN A 126 -9.88 26.37 17.44
N ALA A 127 -11.13 26.66 17.06
CA ALA A 127 -12.19 25.66 17.13
C ALA A 127 -11.90 24.43 16.25
N PHE A 128 -11.29 24.61 15.07
CA PHE A 128 -10.92 23.52 14.18
C PHE A 128 -9.89 22.62 14.85
N ILE A 129 -8.79 23.16 15.36
CA ILE A 129 -7.74 22.38 16.02
C ILE A 129 -8.32 21.59 17.21
N ASP A 130 -9.15 22.21 18.05
CA ASP A 130 -9.76 21.52 19.20
C ASP A 130 -10.84 20.48 18.83
N ASN A 131 -11.27 20.41 17.56
CA ASN A 131 -12.20 19.42 17.06
C ASN A 131 -11.54 18.33 16.21
N HIS A 132 -10.20 18.36 16.06
CA HIS A 132 -9.48 17.53 15.11
C HIS A 132 -8.21 16.96 15.72
N THR A 133 -7.84 15.74 15.33
CA THR A 133 -6.61 15.08 15.81
C THR A 133 -5.44 15.32 14.86
N ILE A 134 -5.13 16.58 14.56
CA ILE A 134 -4.11 16.94 13.56
C ILE A 134 -2.70 16.50 14.00
N ARG A 135 -2.02 15.65 13.22
CA ARG A 135 -0.63 15.23 13.51
C ARG A 135 0.38 16.29 13.04
N LEU A 136 0.18 16.82 11.85
CA LEU A 136 1.06 17.80 11.21
C LEU A 136 0.26 18.93 10.60
N ALA A 137 0.81 20.13 10.67
CA ALA A 137 0.22 21.27 10.04
C ALA A 137 1.24 22.33 9.63
N CYS A 138 0.80 23.28 8.82
CA CYS A 138 1.60 24.47 8.55
C CYS A 138 0.75 25.71 8.30
N ASP A 139 1.37 26.86 8.52
CA ASP A 139 0.94 28.16 8.01
C ASP A 139 2.00 28.71 7.05
N PHE A 140 1.66 28.82 5.77
CA PHE A 140 2.60 29.31 4.76
C PHE A 140 2.81 30.83 4.86
N HIS A 141 4.05 31.29 4.74
CA HIS A 141 4.46 32.70 4.73
C HIS A 141 5.26 33.07 3.48
N GLY A 142 5.57 34.36 3.37
CA GLY A 142 6.48 34.91 2.38
C GLY A 142 7.16 36.21 2.85
N GLY A 143 8.30 36.49 2.25
CA GLY A 143 9.19 37.60 2.64
C GLY A 143 10.60 37.12 2.97
N ALA A 144 10.76 35.82 3.26
CA ALA A 144 12.05 35.15 3.39
C ALA A 144 12.03 33.79 2.68
N ARG A 145 13.14 33.05 2.79
CA ARG A 145 13.24 31.64 2.40
C ARG A 145 13.73 30.82 3.59
N MET A 146 12.80 30.21 4.34
CA MET A 146 13.10 29.53 5.61
C MET A 146 12.07 28.43 5.92
N LEU A 147 12.46 27.42 6.72
CA LEU A 147 11.53 26.54 7.43
C LEU A 147 11.64 26.83 8.93
N LEU A 148 10.57 27.36 9.51
CA LEU A 148 10.56 27.80 10.89
C LEU A 148 9.74 26.85 11.75
N TYR A 149 10.27 26.49 12.91
CA TYR A 149 9.57 25.69 13.91
C TYR A 149 9.65 26.33 15.30
N PRO A 150 8.85 25.87 16.28
CA PRO A 150 8.81 26.46 17.62
C PRO A 150 10.19 26.52 18.32
N TRP A 151 10.39 27.38 19.31
CA TRP A 151 9.44 28.35 19.87
C TRP A 151 9.51 29.72 19.21
N GLY A 152 8.46 30.54 19.39
CA GLY A 152 8.37 31.90 18.82
C GLY A 152 9.10 32.97 19.63
N ASN A 153 9.09 32.88 20.97
CA ASN A 153 9.75 33.84 21.85
C ASN A 153 10.03 33.34 23.27
N MET A 154 9.64 32.10 23.59
CA MET A 154 9.78 31.47 24.91
C MET A 154 11.07 30.65 24.99
N HIS A 155 11.52 30.36 26.21
CA HIS A 155 12.65 29.46 26.44
C HIS A 155 13.97 29.90 25.79
N SER A 156 14.22 31.22 25.72
CA SER A 156 15.39 31.83 25.06
C SER A 156 16.75 31.29 25.51
N SER A 157 16.86 30.79 26.75
CA SER A 157 18.09 30.22 27.29
C SER A 157 18.30 28.74 26.96
N ILE A 158 17.32 28.07 26.35
CA ILE A 158 17.40 26.65 26.02
C ILE A 158 18.03 26.51 24.64
N VAL A 159 19.10 25.73 24.57
CA VAL A 159 19.85 25.47 23.34
C VAL A 159 19.71 24.00 22.95
N GLY A 160 19.31 23.77 21.71
CA GLY A 160 19.34 22.46 21.05
C GLY A 160 20.47 22.44 20.02
N THR A 161 21.23 21.35 19.96
CA THR A 161 22.26 21.15 18.94
C THR A 161 21.84 20.03 18.01
N SER A 162 21.72 20.33 16.73
CA SER A 162 21.38 19.40 15.66
C SER A 162 22.36 18.23 15.65
N PRO A 163 21.88 16.98 15.82
CA PRO A 163 22.73 15.80 15.75
C PRO A 163 23.22 15.52 14.31
N ILE A 164 22.52 16.06 13.31
CA ILE A 164 22.83 15.86 11.89
C ILE A 164 23.85 16.89 11.40
N THR A 165 23.66 18.16 11.75
CA THR A 165 24.45 19.27 11.16
C THR A 165 25.46 19.91 12.12
N GLY A 166 25.33 19.64 13.43
CA GLY A 166 26.10 20.27 14.49
C GLY A 166 25.73 21.72 14.77
N GLN A 167 24.76 22.30 14.05
CA GLN A 167 24.26 23.65 14.30
C GLN A 167 23.50 23.71 15.61
N SER A 168 23.67 24.81 16.36
CA SER A 168 22.94 25.04 17.61
C SER A 168 21.94 26.18 17.46
N TYR A 169 20.78 26.01 18.07
CA TYR A 169 19.68 26.97 18.06
C TYR A 169 19.20 27.22 19.49
N ASN A 170 19.02 28.48 19.85
CA ASN A 170 18.32 28.92 21.05
C ASN A 170 16.80 28.72 20.87
N TYR A 171 16.02 28.93 21.94
CA TYR A 171 14.56 28.75 21.91
C TYR A 171 14.13 27.33 21.54
N ALA A 172 14.98 26.33 21.82
CA ALA A 172 14.76 24.97 21.35
C ALA A 172 13.62 24.26 22.12
N PRO A 173 12.65 23.64 21.41
CA PRO A 173 11.51 22.96 22.00
C PRO A 173 11.89 21.59 22.58
N PRO A 174 11.03 20.97 23.43
CA PRO A 174 11.31 19.64 23.96
C PRO A 174 11.50 18.58 22.87
N ASP A 175 10.74 18.66 21.76
CA ASP A 175 10.86 17.73 20.63
C ASP A 175 11.87 18.19 19.56
N PHE A 176 12.83 19.04 19.95
CA PHE A 176 13.81 19.67 19.06
C PHE A 176 14.44 18.71 18.04
N TYR A 177 14.83 17.51 18.46
CA TYR A 177 15.51 16.57 17.58
C TYR A 177 14.64 16.12 16.41
N PHE A 178 13.34 15.94 16.64
CA PHE A 178 12.41 15.55 15.58
C PHE A 178 12.18 16.71 14.62
N PHE A 179 11.91 17.91 15.14
CA PHE A 179 11.78 19.13 14.33
C PHE A 179 13.02 19.38 13.45
N ASP A 180 14.22 19.26 14.02
CA ASP A 180 15.48 19.46 13.30
C ASP A 180 15.62 18.43 12.16
N ALA A 181 15.50 17.14 12.47
CA ALA A 181 15.69 16.08 11.50
C ALA A 181 14.62 16.07 10.40
N SER A 182 13.34 16.23 10.75
CA SER A 182 12.24 16.23 9.78
C SER A 182 12.32 17.45 8.87
N SER A 183 12.62 18.63 9.41
CA SER A 183 12.71 19.86 8.62
C SER A 183 13.91 19.85 7.67
N LEU A 184 15.06 19.29 8.07
CA LEU A 184 16.23 19.14 7.19
C LEU A 184 15.92 18.22 6.00
N ARG A 185 15.32 17.05 6.24
CA ARG A 185 14.89 16.15 5.15
C ARG A 185 13.85 16.80 4.25
N LEU A 186 12.89 17.51 4.85
CA LEU A 186 11.87 18.25 4.12
C LEU A 186 12.51 19.32 3.20
N GLY A 187 13.49 20.08 3.70
CA GLY A 187 14.23 21.07 2.93
C GLY A 187 14.86 20.49 1.67
N ASP A 188 15.60 19.38 1.82
CA ASP A 188 16.19 18.64 0.70
C ASP A 188 15.13 18.17 -0.30
N PHE A 189 14.01 17.64 0.20
CA PHE A 189 12.91 17.15 -0.64
C PHE A 189 12.18 18.27 -1.39
N MET A 190 11.95 19.43 -0.76
CA MET A 190 11.28 20.57 -1.40
C MET A 190 12.07 21.09 -2.60
N GLY A 191 13.39 21.16 -2.48
CA GLY A 191 14.30 21.69 -3.50
C GLY A 191 14.62 23.17 -3.33
N ASP A 192 15.33 23.73 -4.32
CA ASP A 192 16.10 24.97 -4.18
C ASP A 192 15.60 26.14 -5.05
N TYR A 193 14.39 26.07 -5.63
CA TYR A 193 13.90 27.14 -6.51
C TYR A 193 13.75 28.48 -5.76
N GLY A 194 13.22 28.44 -4.53
CA GLY A 194 13.16 29.59 -3.63
C GLY A 194 14.49 29.99 -3.01
N GLY A 195 15.52 29.16 -3.19
CA GLY A 195 16.77 29.15 -2.44
C GLY A 195 16.89 27.90 -1.57
N ASP A 196 18.13 27.56 -1.23
CA ASP A 196 18.47 26.36 -0.46
C ASP A 196 17.89 26.42 0.96
N LEU A 197 17.40 25.27 1.42
CA LEU A 197 16.84 25.07 2.76
C LEU A 197 17.80 24.18 3.54
N ASP A 198 18.67 24.81 4.33
CA ASP A 198 19.76 24.15 5.07
C ASP A 198 19.73 24.56 6.55
N LYS A 199 20.74 24.17 7.31
CA LYS A 199 20.89 24.51 8.73
C LYS A 199 20.94 26.01 9.07
N TYR A 200 21.04 26.90 8.09
CA TYR A 200 21.02 28.35 8.30
C TYR A 200 19.66 28.98 7.93
N SER A 201 18.84 28.28 7.16
CA SER A 201 17.48 28.67 6.79
C SER A 201 16.40 27.77 7.40
N ILE A 202 16.79 26.76 8.16
CA ILE A 202 15.91 25.85 8.91
C ILE A 202 16.25 25.98 10.39
N GLY A 203 15.26 26.23 11.25
CA GLY A 203 15.52 26.30 12.69
C GLY A 203 14.37 26.85 13.53
N THR A 204 14.66 27.14 14.80
CA THR A 204 13.72 27.81 15.70
C THR A 204 13.44 29.22 15.19
N ILE A 205 12.20 29.70 15.36
CA ILE A 205 11.73 30.98 14.80
C ILE A 205 12.73 32.13 15.08
N PRO A 206 13.09 32.50 16.33
CA PRO A 206 13.96 33.65 16.60
C PRO A 206 15.36 33.57 16.02
N ASP A 207 15.99 32.39 16.07
CA ASP A 207 17.39 32.25 15.64
C ASP A 207 17.50 32.27 14.11
N THR A 208 16.49 31.75 13.41
CA THR A 208 16.50 31.65 11.95
C THR A 208 15.97 32.93 11.31
N VAL A 209 14.84 33.47 11.78
CA VAL A 209 14.25 34.69 11.22
C VAL A 209 14.90 35.97 11.75
N GLY A 210 15.60 35.89 12.90
CA GLY A 210 16.34 36.98 13.52
C GLY A 210 15.50 37.89 14.44
N TYR A 211 14.25 37.53 14.74
CA TYR A 211 13.40 38.26 15.68
C TYR A 211 12.37 37.35 16.36
N THR A 212 11.87 37.76 17.53
CA THR A 212 10.88 36.98 18.29
C THR A 212 9.45 37.25 17.82
N VAL A 213 8.61 36.22 17.85
CA VAL A 213 7.18 36.27 17.51
C VAL A 213 6.35 35.90 18.74
N GLY A 214 5.50 36.83 19.19
CA GLY A 214 4.47 36.58 20.21
C GLY A 214 3.09 36.41 19.57
N GLY A 215 2.29 35.50 20.10
CA GLY A 215 0.96 35.17 19.57
C GLY A 215 0.96 34.48 18.20
N GLY A 216 2.04 33.77 17.87
CA GLY A 216 2.15 33.03 16.60
C GLY A 216 1.39 31.71 16.63
N ILE A 217 0.82 31.32 15.49
CA ILE A 217 0.04 30.07 15.33
C ILE A 217 0.93 28.84 15.59
N CYS A 218 2.13 28.82 15.00
CA CYS A 218 3.05 27.69 15.09
C CYS A 218 3.44 27.30 16.53
N PRO A 219 3.92 28.24 17.39
CA PRO A 219 4.15 27.95 18.80
C PRO A 219 2.89 27.48 19.56
N TRP A 220 1.74 28.11 19.32
CA TRP A 220 0.48 27.76 19.99
C TRP A 220 0.04 26.33 19.63
N ALA A 221 -0.03 25.98 18.35
CA ALA A 221 -0.51 24.68 17.93
C ALA A 221 0.40 23.53 18.41
N TYR A 222 1.68 23.81 18.64
CA TYR A 222 2.61 22.86 19.23
C TYR A 222 2.44 22.72 20.75
N GLY A 223 2.35 23.83 21.50
CA GLY A 223 2.48 23.84 22.96
C GLY A 223 1.24 24.23 23.76
N GLY A 224 0.13 24.59 23.12
CA GLY A 224 -1.03 25.20 23.76
C GLY A 224 -1.82 24.30 24.71
N ASP A 225 -1.67 22.98 24.62
CA ASP A 225 -2.29 22.04 25.56
C ASP A 225 -1.49 22.01 26.87
N VAL A 226 -1.86 22.85 27.82
CA VAL A 226 -1.14 23.00 29.09
C VAL A 226 -1.57 21.95 30.13
N GLU A 227 -2.68 21.25 29.92
CA GLU A 227 -3.01 20.08 30.74
C GLU A 227 -2.02 18.94 30.52
N THR A 228 -1.58 18.71 29.27
CA THR A 228 -0.53 17.73 28.98
C THR A 228 0.88 18.31 29.05
N ASN A 229 1.03 19.62 28.85
CA ASN A 229 2.31 20.33 28.84
C ASN A 229 2.37 21.47 29.89
N PRO A 230 2.34 21.17 31.20
CA PRO A 230 2.15 22.16 32.27
C PRO A 230 3.31 23.17 32.45
N VAL A 231 4.41 23.00 31.73
CA VAL A 231 5.52 23.97 31.73
C VAL A 231 5.16 25.23 30.94
N GLU A 232 4.29 25.07 29.95
CA GLU A 232 3.84 26.15 29.06
C GLU A 232 2.66 26.95 29.63
N ASP A 233 2.06 26.50 30.73
CA ASP A 233 0.94 27.13 31.46
C ASP A 233 1.13 28.65 31.68
N GLN A 234 2.34 29.07 32.05
CA GLN A 234 2.67 30.48 32.25
C GLN A 234 2.58 31.36 30.99
N TYR A 235 2.47 30.76 29.81
CA TYR A 235 2.43 31.42 28.51
C TYR A 235 1.05 31.35 27.85
N VAL A 236 0.11 30.59 28.41
CA VAL A 236 -1.23 30.37 27.86
C VAL A 236 -2.25 30.95 28.85
N GLN A 237 -3.31 31.59 28.37
CA GLN A 237 -4.37 32.16 29.22
C GLN A 237 -5.55 31.17 29.34
N ASP A 238 -5.27 29.94 29.73
CA ASP A 238 -6.25 28.85 29.81
C ASP A 238 -7.37 29.15 30.83
N GLU A 239 -7.11 29.94 31.88
CA GLU A 239 -8.15 30.31 32.85
C GLU A 239 -9.17 31.31 32.30
N VAL A 240 -8.87 31.94 31.16
CA VAL A 240 -9.76 32.89 30.48
C VAL A 240 -10.34 32.29 29.20
N PHE A 241 -9.51 31.62 28.40
CA PHE A 241 -9.88 31.13 27.06
C PHE A 241 -10.09 29.60 26.99
N GLY A 242 -9.76 28.86 28.05
CA GLY A 242 -9.79 27.40 28.08
C GLY A 242 -8.48 26.77 27.61
N ASN A 243 -8.30 25.49 27.93
CA ASN A 243 -7.19 24.69 27.41
C ASN A 243 -7.42 24.32 25.93
N TYR A 244 -6.34 24.04 25.21
CA TYR A 244 -6.35 23.72 23.77
C TYR A 244 -6.02 22.24 23.53
N TYR A 245 -6.99 21.35 23.74
CA TYR A 245 -6.79 19.90 23.64
C TYR A 245 -6.34 19.41 22.24
N GLY A 246 -6.60 20.20 21.20
CA GLY A 246 -6.15 19.92 19.83
C GLY A 246 -4.66 20.20 19.57
N ALA A 247 -3.95 20.86 20.48
CA ALA A 247 -2.54 21.19 20.32
C ALA A 247 -1.60 19.96 20.45
N GLY A 248 -0.28 20.15 20.41
CA GLY A 248 0.67 19.04 20.28
C GLY A 248 0.89 18.60 18.84
N VAL A 249 0.62 19.51 17.89
CA VAL A 249 0.78 19.32 16.45
C VAL A 249 2.22 19.61 16.04
N LEU A 250 2.77 18.84 15.09
CA LEU A 250 4.01 19.23 14.42
C LEU A 250 3.67 20.37 13.46
N TRP A 251 3.89 21.60 13.92
CA TRP A 251 3.57 22.79 13.15
C TRP A 251 4.84 23.44 12.60
N LEU A 252 4.88 23.68 11.29
CA LEU A 252 5.93 24.45 10.61
C LEU A 252 5.36 25.75 10.04
N SER A 253 6.17 26.80 9.97
CA SER A 253 5.85 28.05 9.28
C SER A 253 6.81 28.28 8.10
N PRO A 254 6.52 27.73 6.90
CA PRO A 254 7.42 27.84 5.75
C PRO A 254 7.38 29.24 5.16
N GLU A 255 8.51 29.93 5.17
CA GLU A 255 8.75 31.15 4.41
C GLU A 255 9.14 30.74 2.98
N MET A 256 8.19 30.83 2.05
CA MET A 256 8.36 30.19 0.75
C MET A 256 9.24 30.99 -0.21
N SER A 257 9.16 32.32 -0.17
CA SER A 257 9.75 33.21 -1.17
C SER A 257 10.16 34.55 -0.60
N ASN A 258 11.35 35.05 -0.98
CA ASN A 258 11.81 36.39 -0.58
C ASN A 258 10.89 37.55 -1.04
N THR A 259 10.17 37.34 -2.14
CA THR A 259 9.12 38.27 -2.59
C THR A 259 7.79 37.74 -2.08
N LYS A 260 7.05 38.54 -1.31
CA LYS A 260 5.77 38.13 -0.72
C LYS A 260 4.70 37.75 -1.75
N ASN A 261 4.53 38.60 -2.77
CA ASN A 261 3.62 38.39 -3.88
C ASN A 261 4.37 38.30 -5.23
N PRO A 262 4.98 37.15 -5.56
CA PRO A 262 5.78 37.01 -6.76
C PRO A 262 4.91 36.89 -8.04
N GLY A 263 5.51 37.17 -9.20
CA GLY A 263 4.82 37.09 -10.49
C GLY A 263 4.38 35.68 -10.86
N GLN A 264 3.29 35.54 -11.60
CA GLN A 264 2.71 34.23 -11.97
C GLN A 264 3.70 33.25 -12.60
N ASP A 265 4.68 33.73 -13.37
CA ASP A 265 5.66 32.87 -14.02
C ASP A 265 6.54 32.11 -13.02
N THR A 266 6.68 32.58 -11.77
CA THR A 266 7.47 31.93 -10.72
C THR A 266 6.80 30.71 -10.09
N PHE A 267 5.53 30.43 -10.41
CA PHE A 267 4.81 29.28 -9.87
C PHE A 267 5.06 27.99 -10.66
N GLY A 268 5.48 28.11 -11.91
CA GLY A 268 5.78 26.95 -12.76
C GLY A 268 4.52 26.28 -13.30
N ASN A 269 4.61 24.98 -13.59
CA ASN A 269 3.51 24.12 -14.01
C ASN A 269 3.87 22.64 -13.77
N ASP A 270 3.03 21.72 -14.25
CA ASP A 270 3.21 20.27 -14.03
C ASP A 270 4.55 19.70 -14.52
N THR A 271 5.23 20.38 -15.44
CA THR A 271 6.53 19.97 -16.01
C THR A 271 7.69 20.92 -15.69
N VAL A 272 7.39 22.09 -15.11
CA VAL A 272 8.39 23.10 -14.77
C VAL A 272 8.32 23.34 -13.27
N ALA A 273 9.23 22.70 -12.54
CA ALA A 273 9.34 22.84 -11.09
C ALA A 273 9.74 24.27 -10.71
N ARG A 274 8.90 24.92 -9.91
CA ARG A 274 9.12 26.22 -9.25
C ARG A 274 8.34 26.25 -7.92
N TYR A 275 7.91 27.41 -7.42
CA TYR A 275 7.19 27.50 -6.14
C TYR A 275 5.97 26.58 -6.03
N GLY A 276 5.19 26.39 -7.10
CA GLY A 276 4.06 25.46 -7.09
C GLY A 276 4.48 23.99 -6.87
N ALA A 277 5.67 23.61 -7.34
CA ALA A 277 6.23 22.29 -7.08
C ALA A 277 6.77 22.18 -5.64
N GLU A 278 7.35 23.24 -5.08
CA GLU A 278 7.80 23.25 -3.68
C GLU A 278 6.64 23.12 -2.70
N VAL A 279 5.54 23.86 -2.90
CA VAL A 279 4.33 23.72 -2.07
C VAL A 279 3.77 22.29 -2.17
N ARG A 280 3.70 21.74 -3.39
CA ARG A 280 3.29 20.34 -3.60
C ARG A 280 4.18 19.36 -2.84
N ARG A 281 5.50 19.51 -2.92
CA ARG A 281 6.48 18.64 -2.24
C ARG A 281 6.37 18.77 -0.72
N PHE A 282 6.19 19.98 -0.19
CA PHE A 282 5.94 20.20 1.23
C PHE A 282 4.72 19.39 1.70
N ILE A 283 3.58 19.57 1.02
CA ILE A 283 2.33 18.90 1.40
C ILE A 283 2.48 17.38 1.32
N LEU A 284 3.09 16.86 0.25
CA LEU A 284 3.31 15.43 0.07
C LEU A 284 4.19 14.81 1.18
N HIS A 285 5.27 15.49 1.56
CA HIS A 285 6.17 15.03 2.62
C HIS A 285 5.46 14.99 3.97
N GLU A 286 4.85 16.10 4.38
CA GLU A 286 4.18 16.21 5.67
C GLU A 286 2.97 15.26 5.75
N THR A 287 2.24 15.06 4.64
CA THR A 287 1.11 14.12 4.59
C THR A 287 1.57 12.68 4.79
N ASP A 288 2.70 12.28 4.21
CA ASP A 288 3.26 10.93 4.39
C ASP A 288 3.70 10.71 5.84
N LEU A 289 4.45 11.69 6.40
CA LEU A 289 5.04 11.65 7.75
C LEU A 289 4.01 11.56 8.89
N ALA A 290 2.74 11.87 8.61
CA ALA A 290 1.63 11.79 9.56
C ALA A 290 1.52 10.48 10.31
N GLN A 291 1.83 9.35 9.65
CA GLN A 291 1.79 8.07 10.32
C GLN A 291 2.66 7.03 9.60
N PRO A 292 3.47 6.26 10.34
CA PRO A 292 4.27 5.20 9.75
C PRO A 292 3.42 4.12 9.07
N TYR A 293 3.99 3.50 8.04
CA TYR A 293 3.36 2.37 7.35
C TYR A 293 4.41 1.51 6.64
N LEU A 294 4.04 0.25 6.39
CA LEU A 294 4.86 -0.66 5.59
C LEU A 294 4.12 -1.05 4.33
N ARG A 295 4.85 -1.09 3.22
CA ARG A 295 4.26 -1.40 1.92
C ARG A 295 5.10 -2.41 1.15
N TRP A 296 4.45 -3.46 0.67
CA TRP A 296 5.01 -4.42 -0.27
C TRP A 296 5.35 -3.72 -1.59
N GLN A 297 6.51 -4.07 -2.15
CA GLN A 297 7.04 -3.48 -3.37
C GLN A 297 6.85 -4.43 -4.55
N SER A 298 6.69 -3.87 -5.75
CA SER A 298 6.47 -4.64 -6.98
C SER A 298 7.65 -5.53 -7.40
N GLY A 299 8.83 -5.34 -6.79
CA GLY A 299 10.01 -6.19 -7.01
C GLY A 299 9.98 -7.53 -6.25
N GLY A 300 8.99 -7.73 -5.37
CA GLY A 300 8.81 -8.95 -4.59
C GLY A 300 7.61 -9.78 -5.04
N VAL A 301 7.34 -10.84 -4.26
CA VAL A 301 6.16 -11.69 -4.40
C VAL A 301 4.87 -10.88 -4.22
N GLN A 302 3.83 -11.25 -4.97
CA GLN A 302 2.54 -10.57 -4.98
C GLN A 302 1.48 -11.36 -4.21
N GLU A 303 0.40 -10.67 -3.84
CA GLU A 303 -0.75 -11.27 -3.17
C GLU A 303 -1.34 -12.41 -4.02
N ASP A 304 -1.69 -13.51 -3.36
CA ASP A 304 -2.22 -14.74 -3.94
C ASP A 304 -1.30 -15.41 -4.99
N GLN A 305 -0.01 -15.09 -4.96
CA GLN A 305 0.94 -15.70 -5.89
C GLN A 305 1.14 -17.19 -5.58
N VAL A 306 1.11 -18.00 -6.64
CA VAL A 306 1.47 -19.42 -6.58
C VAL A 306 2.99 -19.57 -6.67
N VAL A 307 3.56 -20.29 -5.71
CA VAL A 307 5.00 -20.57 -5.60
C VAL A 307 5.23 -22.08 -5.67
N ILE A 308 6.30 -22.50 -6.33
CA ILE A 308 6.71 -23.91 -6.37
C ILE A 308 7.75 -24.17 -5.28
N THR A 309 7.66 -25.30 -4.59
CA THR A 309 8.65 -25.71 -3.58
C THR A 309 10.07 -25.68 -4.15
N ASN A 310 11.05 -25.42 -3.29
CA ASN A 310 12.48 -25.30 -3.62
C ASN A 310 12.82 -24.15 -4.59
N THR A 311 11.85 -23.29 -4.93
CA THR A 311 12.09 -22.05 -5.67
C THR A 311 12.32 -20.91 -4.67
N PRO A 312 13.44 -20.18 -4.77
CA PRO A 312 13.65 -18.97 -3.96
C PRO A 312 12.65 -17.88 -4.34
N VAL A 313 12.03 -17.26 -3.34
CA VAL A 313 11.05 -16.18 -3.49
C VAL A 313 11.54 -14.95 -2.74
N ASN A 314 11.57 -13.81 -3.43
CA ASN A 314 11.91 -12.54 -2.81
C ASN A 314 10.67 -11.87 -2.24
N PHE A 315 10.76 -11.46 -0.99
CA PHE A 315 9.83 -10.57 -0.31
C PHE A 315 10.48 -9.20 -0.24
N THR A 316 9.77 -8.17 -0.66
CA THR A 316 10.35 -6.82 -0.77
C THR A 316 9.39 -5.80 -0.19
N TRP A 317 9.86 -5.00 0.78
CA TRP A 317 9.05 -3.99 1.44
C TRP A 317 9.84 -2.71 1.72
N GLN A 318 9.10 -1.63 1.94
CA GLN A 318 9.62 -0.36 2.46
C GLN A 318 8.88 0.01 3.74
N VAL A 319 9.56 0.77 4.60
CA VAL A 319 9.00 1.43 5.77
C VAL A 319 8.98 2.93 5.49
N ASN A 320 7.82 3.57 5.61
CA ASN A 320 7.58 4.97 5.26
C ASN A 320 6.82 5.70 6.38
N GLY A 321 6.60 7.01 6.25
CA GLY A 321 5.93 7.82 7.27
C GLY A 321 6.72 8.01 8.57
N SER A 322 8.04 7.83 8.53
CA SER A 322 8.95 7.94 9.68
C SER A 322 10.30 8.57 9.31
N MET A 323 11.07 8.95 10.32
CA MET A 323 12.42 9.48 10.16
C MET A 323 13.48 8.38 10.20
N VAL A 324 13.29 7.37 11.05
CA VAL A 324 14.24 6.26 11.20
C VAL A 324 13.53 4.93 11.42
N VAL A 325 14.12 3.84 10.93
CA VAL A 325 13.69 2.46 11.22
C VAL A 325 14.64 1.86 12.24
N ASP A 326 14.14 1.62 13.45
CA ASP A 326 14.94 1.00 14.51
C ASP A 326 15.06 -0.52 14.31
N HIS A 327 13.98 -1.17 13.88
CA HIS A 327 13.93 -2.62 13.63
C HIS A 327 12.96 -2.92 12.50
N THR A 328 13.28 -3.85 11.60
CA THR A 328 12.28 -4.42 10.68
C THR A 328 12.60 -5.85 10.23
N TYR A 329 11.57 -6.68 10.10
CA TYR A 329 11.67 -8.06 9.63
C TYR A 329 10.31 -8.62 9.23
N LEU A 330 10.29 -9.83 8.66
CA LEU A 330 9.07 -10.55 8.33
C LEU A 330 8.65 -11.49 9.46
N GLN A 331 7.35 -11.55 9.73
CA GLN A 331 6.71 -12.60 10.51
C GLN A 331 5.81 -13.41 9.58
N TYR A 332 5.89 -14.75 9.63
CA TYR A 332 5.10 -15.59 8.74
C TYR A 332 4.81 -16.99 9.27
N GLY A 333 3.85 -17.67 8.65
CA GLY A 333 3.48 -19.04 8.95
C GLY A 333 2.17 -19.45 8.27
N ASN A 334 1.57 -20.55 8.71
CA ASN A 334 0.31 -21.05 8.14
C ASN A 334 -0.94 -20.45 8.81
N ASN A 335 -0.79 -19.53 9.78
CA ASN A 335 -1.91 -18.84 10.39
C ASN A 335 -2.29 -17.61 9.56
N PRO A 336 -3.58 -17.44 9.16
CA PRO A 336 -4.04 -16.26 8.44
C PRO A 336 -3.80 -14.91 9.13
N ASN A 337 -3.52 -14.89 10.43
CA ASN A 337 -3.16 -13.69 11.19
C ASN A 337 -1.71 -13.77 11.72
N PRO A 338 -0.70 -13.53 10.87
CA PRO A 338 0.71 -13.58 11.26
C PRO A 338 1.13 -12.46 12.22
N ILE A 339 0.32 -11.39 12.35
CA ILE A 339 0.56 -10.30 13.32
C ILE A 339 0.45 -10.82 14.76
N GLN A 340 -0.56 -11.66 15.03
CA GLN A 340 -0.80 -12.21 16.37
C GLN A 340 -0.17 -13.58 16.58
N THR A 341 -0.04 -14.39 15.54
CA THR A 341 0.47 -15.75 15.65
C THR A 341 1.25 -16.14 14.40
N TRP A 342 2.56 -16.30 14.54
CA TRP A 342 3.48 -16.68 13.48
C TRP A 342 4.25 -17.95 13.84
N THR A 343 4.91 -18.55 12.85
CA THR A 343 5.77 -19.73 13.03
C THR A 343 7.24 -19.38 12.86
N TYR A 344 7.52 -18.44 11.95
CA TYR A 344 8.87 -18.09 11.54
C TYR A 344 9.05 -16.57 11.51
N THR A 345 10.31 -16.16 11.65
CA THR A 345 10.75 -14.78 11.42
C THR A 345 11.99 -14.78 10.54
N THR A 346 12.23 -13.68 9.83
CA THR A 346 13.51 -13.43 9.13
C THR A 346 14.52 -12.77 10.06
N THR A 347 15.69 -12.42 9.50
CA THR A 347 16.68 -11.58 10.18
C THR A 347 16.07 -10.22 10.51
N ASP A 348 16.41 -9.70 11.68
CA ASP A 348 16.08 -8.33 12.09
C ASP A 348 17.08 -7.35 11.46
N HIS A 349 16.56 -6.36 10.74
CA HIS A 349 17.32 -5.26 10.18
C HIS A 349 17.26 -4.09 11.16
N ASP A 350 18.34 -3.90 11.92
CA ASP A 350 18.47 -2.93 13.02
C ASP A 350 19.65 -1.95 12.83
N GLU A 351 20.13 -1.78 11.59
CA GLU A 351 21.33 -1.01 11.28
C GLU A 351 21.25 0.47 11.68
N HIS A 352 20.02 0.98 11.82
CA HIS A 352 19.71 2.37 12.16
C HIS A 352 19.08 2.53 13.55
N ALA A 353 19.10 1.49 14.39
CA ALA A 353 18.59 1.56 15.76
C ALA A 353 19.30 2.66 16.56
N GLY A 354 18.54 3.67 16.99
CA GLY A 354 19.06 4.82 17.72
C GLY A 354 19.72 5.91 16.88
N ASP A 355 19.75 5.78 15.55
CA ASP A 355 20.06 6.89 14.65
C ASP A 355 18.91 7.90 14.62
N TYR A 356 19.18 9.11 14.10
CA TYR A 356 18.13 10.12 13.87
C TYR A 356 17.48 9.97 12.48
N ILE A 357 18.18 9.42 11.50
CA ILE A 357 17.64 9.19 10.16
C ILE A 357 18.21 7.89 9.59
N GLY A 358 17.39 7.16 8.84
CA GLY A 358 17.86 5.99 8.07
C GLY A 358 16.89 4.81 8.06
N GLY A 359 17.04 3.93 7.07
CA GLY A 359 16.23 2.74 6.88
C GLY A 359 14.86 3.01 6.27
N THR A 360 14.54 4.25 5.90
CA THR A 360 13.21 4.62 5.41
C THR A 360 13.18 4.67 3.88
N GLY A 361 12.00 4.50 3.28
CA GLY A 361 11.82 4.75 1.84
C GLY A 361 12.01 6.22 1.43
N TRP A 362 12.18 7.11 2.42
CA TRP A 362 12.50 8.53 2.27
C TRP A 362 14.00 8.84 2.44
N ASP A 363 14.86 7.85 2.64
CA ASP A 363 16.29 8.09 2.71
C ASP A 363 16.79 8.73 1.41
N ASN A 364 17.63 9.77 1.54
CA ASN A 364 18.14 10.57 0.41
C ASN A 364 17.05 11.25 -0.44
N ALA A 365 15.84 11.43 0.08
CA ALA A 365 14.77 12.14 -0.61
C ALA A 365 15.22 13.57 -0.95
N MET A 366 15.11 13.93 -2.22
CA MET A 366 15.63 15.20 -2.72
C MET A 366 14.84 15.67 -3.95
N ASN A 367 14.54 16.96 -4.04
CA ASN A 367 13.92 17.57 -5.22
C ASN A 367 12.64 16.86 -5.72
N GLY A 368 11.78 16.42 -4.79
CA GLY A 368 10.52 15.73 -5.09
C GLY A 368 10.66 14.27 -5.51
N GLN A 369 11.82 13.65 -5.26
CA GLN A 369 12.07 12.24 -5.56
C GLN A 369 12.49 11.51 -4.29
N THR A 370 12.05 10.26 -4.18
CA THR A 370 12.40 9.33 -3.11
C THR A 370 13.04 8.09 -3.75
N ASP A 371 14.20 7.67 -3.27
CA ASP A 371 14.87 6.42 -3.67
C ASP A 371 15.52 5.78 -2.42
N GLY A 372 14.71 5.68 -1.36
CA GLY A 372 15.18 5.25 -0.06
C GLY A 372 15.32 3.73 0.08
N THR A 373 15.46 3.32 1.32
CA THR A 373 15.77 1.94 1.68
C THR A 373 14.62 1.00 1.33
N THR A 374 14.97 -0.09 0.65
CA THR A 374 14.06 -1.20 0.31
C THR A 374 14.64 -2.49 0.85
N TYR A 375 13.91 -3.13 1.75
CA TYR A 375 14.32 -4.38 2.39
C TYR A 375 13.95 -5.57 1.51
N VAL A 376 14.83 -6.57 1.44
CA VAL A 376 14.64 -7.78 0.64
C VAL A 376 14.98 -9.01 1.47
N GLU A 377 14.06 -9.96 1.54
CA GLU A 377 14.28 -11.28 2.14
C GLU A 377 14.00 -12.36 1.10
N GLN A 378 14.90 -13.34 1.00
CA GLN A 378 14.72 -14.47 0.10
C GLN A 378 14.41 -15.74 0.88
N ILE A 379 13.22 -16.30 0.67
CA ILE A 379 12.74 -17.49 1.38
C ILE A 379 12.54 -18.62 0.38
N THR A 380 12.95 -19.83 0.75
CA THR A 380 12.72 -21.05 -0.03
C THR A 380 11.85 -22.01 0.76
N PHE A 381 10.69 -22.38 0.21
CA PHE A 381 9.74 -23.28 0.86
C PHE A 381 9.98 -24.72 0.45
N THR A 382 10.09 -25.63 1.42
CA THR A 382 10.27 -27.07 1.17
C THR A 382 9.00 -27.88 1.41
N ILE A 383 7.97 -27.27 2.01
CA ILE A 383 6.71 -27.89 2.38
C ILE A 383 5.59 -27.13 1.65
N PRO A 384 4.74 -27.83 0.87
CA PRO A 384 3.54 -27.23 0.29
C PRO A 384 2.55 -26.75 1.36
N GLY A 385 1.80 -25.69 1.04
CA GLY A 385 0.75 -25.16 1.91
C GLY A 385 0.50 -23.66 1.70
N GLU A 386 -0.46 -23.14 2.45
CA GLU A 386 -0.78 -21.70 2.47
C GLU A 386 0.09 -20.99 3.49
N TYR A 387 0.70 -19.88 3.09
CA TYR A 387 1.56 -19.08 3.95
C TYR A 387 1.11 -17.63 3.95
N TYR A 388 1.09 -17.04 5.14
CA TYR A 388 0.72 -15.65 5.37
C TYR A 388 1.89 -14.91 5.99
N PHE A 389 2.15 -13.70 5.48
CA PHE A 389 3.29 -12.87 5.83
C PHE A 389 2.84 -11.50 6.27
N VAL A 390 3.60 -10.90 7.17
CA VAL A 390 3.54 -9.47 7.46
C VAL A 390 4.98 -8.96 7.61
N ALA A 391 5.30 -7.85 6.96
CA ALA A 391 6.47 -7.07 7.32
C ALA A 391 6.12 -6.26 8.57
N LYS A 392 7.05 -6.19 9.52
CA LYS A 392 6.88 -5.50 10.80
C LYS A 392 8.03 -4.51 10.98
N ALA A 393 7.75 -3.32 11.51
CA ALA A 393 8.79 -2.35 11.86
C ALA A 393 8.53 -1.59 13.16
N GLN A 394 9.61 -1.24 13.85
CA GLN A 394 9.63 -0.25 14.92
C GLN A 394 10.38 0.99 14.38
N VAL A 395 9.86 2.18 14.66
CA VAL A 395 10.35 3.43 14.04
C VAL A 395 10.43 4.55 15.05
N ASP A 396 11.30 5.52 14.79
CA ASP A 396 11.39 6.79 15.53
C ASP A 396 11.62 6.68 17.04
N GLN A 397 12.15 5.56 17.56
CA GLN A 397 12.24 5.33 19.01
C GLN A 397 13.22 6.26 19.71
N ILE A 398 14.19 6.83 19.00
CA ILE A 398 15.10 7.84 19.54
C ILE A 398 14.34 9.12 19.96
N TYR A 399 13.22 9.42 19.30
CA TYR A 399 12.49 10.68 19.45
C TYR A 399 11.55 10.72 20.65
N LYS A 400 11.42 9.63 21.41
CA LYS A 400 10.80 9.69 22.74
C LYS A 400 11.63 10.50 23.74
N ASN A 401 12.90 10.74 23.45
CA ASN A 401 13.80 11.51 24.30
C ASN A 401 13.62 13.00 24.04
N VAL A 402 13.14 13.72 25.05
CA VAL A 402 13.00 15.18 24.97
C VAL A 402 14.29 15.90 25.33
N LEU A 403 14.51 17.05 24.69
CA LEU A 403 15.54 18.01 25.08
C LEU A 403 15.25 18.53 26.49
N ARG A 404 16.26 18.71 27.34
CA ARG A 404 16.14 19.30 28.70
C ARG A 404 14.97 18.73 29.52
N PRO A 405 14.95 17.42 29.82
CA PRO A 405 13.88 16.81 30.60
C PRO A 405 13.81 17.32 32.05
N ASP A 406 14.86 18.00 32.52
CA ASP A 406 14.87 18.72 33.78
C ASP A 406 14.01 19.99 33.78
N ILE A 407 13.66 20.51 32.60
CA ILE A 407 12.74 21.63 32.41
C ILE A 407 11.40 21.13 31.86
N TYR A 408 11.41 20.47 30.72
CA TYR A 408 10.19 20.12 29.97
C TYR A 408 9.51 18.83 30.44
N LEU A 409 10.01 18.20 31.51
CA LEU A 409 9.63 16.85 31.94
C LEU A 409 10.05 15.80 30.90
N SER A 410 9.55 14.57 30.98
CA SER A 410 10.13 13.43 30.22
C SER A 410 9.33 12.99 29.00
N ASN A 411 8.16 13.58 28.75
CA ASN A 411 7.28 13.14 27.67
C ASN A 411 7.37 14.13 26.49
N PRO A 412 7.40 13.63 25.24
CA PRO A 412 7.32 14.49 24.06
C PRO A 412 6.00 15.26 24.05
N TYR A 413 5.97 16.45 23.46
CA TYR A 413 4.73 17.24 23.32
C TYR A 413 3.97 16.80 22.07
N LEU A 414 4.71 16.51 20.99
CA LEU A 414 4.15 16.03 19.72
C LEU A 414 3.32 14.76 19.91
N ARG A 415 2.03 14.83 19.54
CA ARG A 415 1.12 13.68 19.57
C ARG A 415 1.59 12.54 18.67
N LEU A 416 2.14 12.86 17.49
CA LEU A 416 2.63 11.86 16.53
C LEU A 416 3.81 11.04 17.09
N LEU A 417 4.61 11.63 18.00
CA LEU A 417 5.70 10.93 18.68
C LEU A 417 5.16 10.03 19.78
N LYS A 418 4.18 10.50 20.56
CA LYS A 418 3.46 9.67 21.54
C LYS A 418 2.83 8.45 20.87
N GLU A 419 2.16 8.65 19.73
CA GLU A 419 1.56 7.58 18.91
C GLU A 419 2.57 6.50 18.51
N ARG A 420 3.74 6.88 18.01
CA ARG A 420 4.72 5.90 17.46
C ARG A 420 5.74 5.35 18.46
N THR A 421 5.78 5.85 19.70
CA THR A 421 6.80 5.46 20.70
C THR A 421 6.24 4.99 22.05
N ASN A 422 4.92 4.98 22.25
CA ASN A 422 4.30 4.59 23.51
C ASN A 422 3.05 3.73 23.30
N ASP A 423 3.16 2.41 23.51
CA ASP A 423 2.04 1.45 23.38
C ASP A 423 0.86 1.71 24.35
N SER A 424 1.08 2.51 25.40
CA SER A 424 0.03 2.87 26.37
C SER A 424 -0.57 4.25 26.09
N TYR A 425 -0.11 4.96 25.05
CA TYR A 425 -0.69 6.22 24.66
C TYR A 425 -2.09 6.00 24.10
N HIS A 426 -3.01 6.84 24.54
CA HIS A 426 -4.38 6.80 24.07
C HIS A 426 -4.97 8.20 24.22
N GLU A 427 -5.43 8.74 23.11
CA GLU A 427 -6.09 10.04 23.03
C GLU A 427 -7.46 9.85 22.40
N ILE A 428 -8.49 10.39 23.04
CA ILE A 428 -9.85 10.44 22.50
C ILE A 428 -10.27 11.90 22.48
N LEU A 429 -10.77 12.35 21.34
CA LEU A 429 -11.30 13.68 21.15
C LEU A 429 -12.69 13.57 20.50
N GLU A 430 -13.69 14.23 21.09
CA GLU A 430 -15.04 14.28 20.54
C GLU A 430 -15.10 15.43 19.53
N GLY A 431 -14.76 15.12 18.28
CA GLY A 431 -14.67 16.06 17.18
C GLY A 431 -16.02 16.37 16.54
N SER A 432 -15.97 17.23 15.52
CA SER A 432 -17.19 17.74 14.87
C SER A 432 -17.88 16.73 13.94
N ASP A 433 -17.17 15.71 13.48
CA ASP A 433 -17.65 14.63 12.62
C ASP A 433 -17.59 13.22 13.24
N GLY A 434 -17.15 13.11 14.50
CA GLY A 434 -17.16 11.86 15.24
C GLY A 434 -16.20 11.85 16.43
N THR A 435 -16.10 10.69 17.08
CA THR A 435 -15.05 10.43 18.06
C THR A 435 -13.75 10.16 17.30
N GLU A 436 -12.76 11.02 17.46
CA GLU A 436 -11.40 10.80 16.98
C GLU A 436 -10.58 10.06 18.04
N GLU A 437 -9.79 9.07 17.61
CA GLU A 437 -9.01 8.20 18.51
C GLU A 437 -7.58 8.03 17.97
N ILE A 438 -6.60 8.27 18.83
CA ILE A 438 -5.19 7.94 18.57
C ILE A 438 -4.79 6.82 19.53
N ILE A 439 -4.38 5.69 18.97
CA ILE A 439 -3.87 4.55 19.73
C ILE A 439 -2.37 4.47 19.53
N GLY A 440 -1.63 4.49 20.64
CA GLY A 440 -0.19 4.34 20.62
C GLY A 440 0.24 2.92 20.23
N GLN A 441 1.22 2.83 19.35
CA GLN A 441 1.83 1.58 18.91
C GLN A 441 3.31 1.77 18.55
N THR A 442 4.15 0.93 19.14
CA THR A 442 5.59 0.88 18.88
C THR A 442 5.94 0.03 17.67
N TRP A 443 5.01 -0.84 17.23
CA TRP A 443 5.20 -1.74 16.10
C TRP A 443 4.13 -1.53 15.04
N TRP A 444 4.60 -1.35 13.81
CA TRP A 444 3.81 -1.10 12.60
C TRP A 444 3.88 -2.32 11.69
N TYR A 445 2.83 -2.56 10.92
CA TYR A 445 2.66 -3.78 10.13
C TYR A 445 2.25 -3.45 8.70
N SER A 446 2.72 -4.24 7.74
CA SER A 446 2.20 -4.20 6.37
C SER A 446 0.80 -4.81 6.30
N PRO A 447 0.08 -4.64 5.17
CA PRO A 447 -1.00 -5.56 4.83
C PRO A 447 -0.51 -7.02 4.87
N ILE A 448 -1.39 -7.93 5.29
CA ILE A 448 -1.08 -9.35 5.27
C ILE A 448 -0.95 -9.78 3.80
N LEU A 449 0.15 -10.46 3.50
CA LEU A 449 0.43 -11.03 2.19
C LEU A 449 0.19 -12.55 2.24
N HIS A 450 -0.59 -13.08 1.30
CA HIS A 450 -0.90 -14.49 1.18
C HIS A 450 -0.24 -15.11 -0.06
N ILE A 451 0.33 -16.30 0.08
CA ILE A 451 0.81 -17.11 -1.05
C ILE A 451 0.43 -18.58 -0.85
N SER A 452 0.28 -19.29 -1.97
CA SER A 452 0.06 -20.73 -2.00
C SER A 452 1.31 -21.43 -2.54
N VAL A 453 1.88 -22.34 -1.76
CA VAL A 453 3.06 -23.11 -2.14
C VAL A 453 2.64 -24.52 -2.57
N TYR A 454 3.00 -24.91 -3.80
CA TYR A 454 2.73 -26.23 -4.36
C TYR A 454 4.03 -27.00 -4.61
N PRO A 455 4.00 -28.35 -4.57
CA PRO A 455 5.14 -29.13 -5.00
C PRO A 455 5.46 -28.85 -6.48
N GLU A 456 6.71 -29.12 -6.88
CA GLU A 456 7.02 -29.29 -8.31
C GLU A 456 6.20 -30.47 -8.85
N ASN A 457 5.62 -30.33 -10.04
CA ASN A 457 4.73 -31.33 -10.63
C ASN A 457 5.00 -31.52 -12.12
N GLU A 458 5.55 -32.67 -12.48
CA GLU A 458 5.58 -33.19 -13.83
C GLU A 458 4.30 -33.98 -14.13
N ALA A 459 3.84 -33.94 -15.39
CA ALA A 459 2.74 -34.80 -15.79
C ALA A 459 3.16 -36.28 -15.68
N PRO A 460 2.22 -37.20 -15.44
CA PRO A 460 2.53 -38.62 -15.50
C PRO A 460 3.16 -39.00 -16.84
N ASN A 461 3.91 -40.10 -16.87
CA ASN A 461 4.33 -40.64 -18.17
C ASN A 461 3.10 -40.95 -19.03
N THR A 462 3.21 -40.84 -20.36
CA THR A 462 2.13 -41.27 -21.24
C THR A 462 1.77 -42.73 -20.94
N PRO A 463 0.49 -43.08 -20.69
CA PRO A 463 0.12 -44.44 -20.34
C PRO A 463 0.58 -45.47 -21.35
N ASP A 464 0.93 -46.65 -20.85
CA ASP A 464 1.25 -47.79 -21.70
C ASP A 464 0.11 -48.07 -22.67
N LYS A 465 0.46 -48.53 -23.88
CA LYS A 465 -0.51 -49.00 -24.87
C LYS A 465 -1.53 -49.93 -24.19
N PRO A 466 -2.84 -49.65 -24.30
CA PRO A 466 -3.85 -50.45 -23.62
C PRO A 466 -3.75 -51.93 -23.97
N THR A 467 -4.04 -52.79 -23.00
CA THR A 467 -4.03 -54.25 -23.14
C THR A 467 -5.43 -54.81 -22.89
N GLY A 468 -5.81 -55.79 -23.70
CA GLY A 468 -7.11 -56.43 -23.65
C GLY A 468 -7.39 -57.23 -24.93
N PRO A 469 -8.59 -57.79 -25.09
CA PRO A 469 -8.96 -58.53 -26.29
C PRO A 469 -8.93 -57.63 -27.53
N ALA A 470 -8.08 -57.99 -28.51
CA ALA A 470 -7.95 -57.31 -29.80
C ALA A 470 -9.05 -57.70 -30.81
N GLU A 471 -9.79 -58.76 -30.52
CA GLU A 471 -10.95 -59.20 -31.30
C GLU A 471 -12.11 -59.57 -30.37
N GLY A 472 -13.34 -59.29 -30.80
CA GLY A 472 -14.53 -59.55 -30.00
C GLY A 472 -15.82 -59.69 -30.79
N LYS A 473 -16.91 -60.01 -30.08
CA LYS A 473 -18.27 -60.06 -30.63
C LYS A 473 -19.03 -58.80 -30.22
N PRO A 474 -19.72 -58.13 -31.17
CA PRO A 474 -20.62 -57.04 -30.84
C PRO A 474 -21.61 -57.44 -29.72
N GLY A 475 -21.86 -56.54 -28.78
CA GLY A 475 -22.72 -56.76 -27.61
C GLY A 475 -22.06 -57.46 -26.42
N THR A 476 -20.79 -57.85 -26.54
CA THR A 476 -20.02 -58.41 -25.40
C THR A 476 -19.21 -57.31 -24.72
N THR A 477 -19.19 -57.31 -23.39
CA THR A 477 -18.36 -56.40 -22.59
C THR A 477 -16.96 -56.98 -22.41
N TYR A 478 -15.94 -56.19 -22.72
CA TYR A 478 -14.54 -56.52 -22.54
C TYR A 478 -13.88 -55.59 -21.53
N ASN A 479 -12.86 -56.09 -20.83
CA ASN A 479 -12.07 -55.33 -19.87
C ASN A 479 -10.72 -54.97 -20.50
N TYR A 480 -10.38 -53.69 -20.46
CA TYR A 480 -9.11 -53.15 -20.95
C TYR A 480 -8.32 -52.56 -19.79
N ARG A 481 -6.99 -52.62 -19.89
CA ARG A 481 -6.07 -52.22 -18.82
C ARG A 481 -4.91 -51.41 -19.37
N THR A 482 -4.44 -50.44 -18.60
CA THR A 482 -3.20 -49.71 -18.84
C THR A 482 -2.50 -49.45 -17.50
N THR A 483 -1.28 -48.96 -17.53
CA THR A 483 -0.58 -48.43 -16.37
C THR A 483 0.25 -47.22 -16.79
N THR A 484 0.50 -46.33 -15.85
CA THR A 484 1.49 -45.27 -15.99
C THR A 484 2.19 -45.03 -14.66
N ILE A 485 3.37 -44.42 -14.73
CA ILE A 485 4.13 -43.95 -13.57
C ILE A 485 4.16 -42.43 -13.64
N ASP A 486 3.72 -41.81 -12.56
CA ASP A 486 3.97 -40.42 -12.25
C ASP A 486 5.39 -40.24 -11.70
N PRO A 487 6.21 -39.32 -12.25
CA PRO A 487 7.60 -39.11 -11.81
C PRO A 487 7.75 -38.77 -10.32
N GLU A 488 6.80 -38.03 -9.77
CA GLU A 488 6.71 -37.62 -8.36
C GLU A 488 6.07 -38.69 -7.48
N GLY A 489 5.46 -39.71 -8.10
CA GLY A 489 4.74 -40.77 -7.42
C GLY A 489 3.31 -40.39 -7.06
N ASP A 490 2.79 -39.30 -7.61
CA ASP A 490 1.45 -38.82 -7.37
C ASP A 490 0.38 -39.78 -7.91
N GLN A 491 -0.81 -39.71 -7.32
CA GLN A 491 -1.91 -40.55 -7.79
C GLN A 491 -2.41 -40.08 -9.15
N VAL A 492 -2.79 -41.03 -10.01
CA VAL A 492 -3.17 -40.77 -11.39
C VAL A 492 -4.63 -41.13 -11.66
N PHE A 493 -5.25 -40.40 -12.58
CA PHE A 493 -6.54 -40.69 -13.18
C PHE A 493 -6.36 -41.10 -14.64
N TYR A 494 -7.24 -41.95 -15.17
CA TYR A 494 -7.22 -42.39 -16.58
C TYR A 494 -8.48 -41.97 -17.31
N MET A 495 -8.33 -41.48 -18.54
CA MET A 495 -9.44 -41.23 -19.46
C MET A 495 -9.27 -42.05 -20.73
N TRP A 496 -10.33 -42.75 -21.13
CA TRP A 496 -10.33 -43.71 -22.23
C TRP A 496 -11.08 -43.16 -23.43
N ASP A 497 -10.41 -43.10 -24.58
CA ASP A 497 -11.06 -42.94 -25.88
C ASP A 497 -11.28 -44.34 -26.46
N TRP A 498 -12.55 -44.67 -26.73
CA TRP A 498 -12.93 -45.99 -27.22
C TRP A 498 -12.90 -46.09 -28.75
N GLY A 499 -12.57 -45.02 -29.47
CA GLY A 499 -12.50 -45.00 -30.94
C GLY A 499 -13.86 -45.09 -31.64
N ASP A 500 -14.97 -45.06 -30.90
CA ASP A 500 -16.35 -45.04 -31.41
C ASP A 500 -17.03 -43.65 -31.29
N GLY A 501 -16.23 -42.63 -30.98
CA GLY A 501 -16.68 -41.26 -30.71
C GLY A 501 -17.05 -40.99 -29.25
N ASN A 502 -17.02 -42.00 -28.37
CA ASN A 502 -17.24 -41.82 -26.94
C ASN A 502 -15.92 -41.84 -26.16
N ILE A 503 -15.80 -40.92 -25.21
CA ILE A 503 -14.70 -40.84 -24.25
C ILE A 503 -15.26 -41.09 -22.85
N SER A 504 -14.52 -41.78 -21.97
CA SER A 504 -14.93 -41.98 -20.59
C SER A 504 -14.82 -40.70 -19.76
N GLN A 505 -15.45 -40.67 -18.58
CA GLN A 505 -15.01 -39.76 -17.51
C GLN A 505 -13.59 -40.14 -17.04
N TRP A 506 -12.95 -39.25 -16.29
CA TRP A 506 -11.73 -39.59 -15.56
C TRP A 506 -12.02 -40.66 -14.50
N LEU A 507 -11.27 -41.75 -14.55
CA LEU A 507 -11.36 -42.87 -13.61
C LEU A 507 -10.17 -42.82 -12.67
N GLY A 508 -10.40 -42.85 -11.36
CA GLY A 508 -9.35 -42.77 -10.34
C GLY A 508 -9.83 -42.09 -9.05
N PRO A 509 -8.91 -41.67 -8.16
CA PRO A 509 -7.44 -41.77 -8.31
C PRO A 509 -6.92 -43.21 -8.13
N PHE A 510 -5.83 -43.54 -8.81
CA PHE A 510 -5.04 -44.77 -8.66
C PHE A 510 -3.63 -44.43 -8.20
N ASN A 511 -2.99 -45.25 -7.37
CA ASN A 511 -1.58 -45.02 -7.02
C ASN A 511 -0.68 -45.09 -8.27
N SER A 512 0.34 -44.25 -8.38
CA SER A 512 1.35 -44.32 -9.45
C SER A 512 1.86 -45.76 -9.65
N GLY A 513 1.98 -46.19 -10.90
CA GLY A 513 2.36 -47.56 -11.29
C GLY A 513 1.26 -48.62 -11.13
N SER A 514 0.08 -48.26 -10.62
CA SER A 514 -1.05 -49.20 -10.50
C SER A 514 -1.84 -49.33 -11.79
N VAL A 515 -2.32 -50.56 -12.05
CA VAL A 515 -3.10 -50.88 -13.25
C VAL A 515 -4.47 -50.23 -13.21
N GLY A 516 -4.72 -49.29 -14.13
CA GLY A 516 -6.04 -48.75 -14.42
C GLY A 516 -6.83 -49.72 -15.31
N SER A 517 -8.14 -49.89 -15.05
CA SER A 517 -8.99 -50.75 -15.87
C SER A 517 -10.36 -50.14 -16.16
N ALA A 518 -10.88 -50.40 -17.36
CA ALA A 518 -12.19 -49.94 -17.78
C ALA A 518 -12.86 -50.97 -18.70
N GLN A 519 -14.19 -51.02 -18.64
CA GLN A 519 -15.00 -51.96 -19.41
C GLN A 519 -15.71 -51.26 -20.57
N LYS A 520 -15.74 -51.90 -21.74
CA LYS A 520 -16.44 -51.38 -22.94
C LYS A 520 -17.11 -52.51 -23.70
N SER A 521 -18.30 -52.23 -24.23
CA SER A 521 -18.97 -53.05 -25.23
C SER A 521 -19.21 -52.23 -26.49
N TYR A 522 -19.13 -52.89 -27.65
CA TYR A 522 -19.38 -52.27 -28.96
C TYR A 522 -20.67 -52.86 -29.54
N SER A 523 -21.62 -52.01 -29.93
CA SER A 523 -22.89 -52.44 -30.51
C SER A 523 -22.81 -52.73 -32.01
N THR A 524 -21.84 -52.13 -32.69
CA THR A 524 -21.64 -52.23 -34.13
C THR A 524 -20.37 -52.99 -34.47
N LYS A 525 -20.36 -53.57 -35.68
CA LYS A 525 -19.15 -54.14 -36.29
C LYS A 525 -18.25 -53.00 -36.74
N GLY A 526 -16.94 -53.16 -36.59
CA GLY A 526 -15.99 -52.12 -36.97
C GLY A 526 -14.56 -52.42 -36.53
N GLN A 527 -13.67 -51.53 -36.92
CA GLN A 527 -12.33 -51.39 -36.34
C GLN A 527 -12.34 -50.14 -35.46
N TYR A 528 -11.80 -50.26 -34.25
CA TYR A 528 -11.73 -49.17 -33.28
C TYR A 528 -10.30 -49.07 -32.75
N GLN A 529 -9.91 -47.86 -32.34
CA GLN A 529 -8.61 -47.60 -31.74
C GLN A 529 -8.82 -47.12 -30.31
N ILE A 530 -8.50 -47.98 -29.34
CA ILE A 530 -8.59 -47.60 -27.93
C ILE A 530 -7.31 -46.86 -27.54
N LYS A 531 -7.46 -45.65 -27.00
CA LYS A 531 -6.36 -44.85 -26.45
C LYS A 531 -6.66 -44.45 -25.02
N VAL A 532 -5.62 -44.25 -24.23
CA VAL A 532 -5.75 -43.75 -22.86
C VAL A 532 -4.81 -42.59 -22.65
N LYS A 533 -5.26 -41.57 -21.93
CA LYS A 533 -4.38 -40.56 -21.35
C LYS A 533 -4.55 -40.54 -19.85
N ALA A 534 -3.54 -40.06 -19.14
CA ALA A 534 -3.56 -39.91 -17.71
C ALA A 534 -3.51 -38.44 -17.29
N LYS A 535 -3.83 -38.18 -16.03
CA LYS A 535 -3.47 -36.95 -15.34
C LYS A 535 -3.19 -37.23 -13.87
N ASP A 536 -2.37 -36.42 -13.22
CA ASP A 536 -2.13 -36.51 -11.79
C ASP A 536 -3.26 -35.85 -10.96
N VAL A 537 -3.08 -35.79 -9.63
CA VAL A 537 -3.98 -35.11 -8.69
C VAL A 537 -3.92 -33.58 -8.76
N TRP A 538 -2.86 -33.01 -9.32
CA TRP A 538 -2.64 -31.58 -9.52
C TRP A 538 -3.16 -31.07 -10.87
N GLY A 539 -3.58 -31.99 -11.75
CA GLY A 539 -4.25 -31.75 -13.00
C GLY A 539 -3.36 -31.75 -14.24
N ALA A 540 -2.06 -32.08 -14.16
CA ALA A 540 -1.23 -32.14 -15.36
C ALA A 540 -1.54 -33.40 -16.16
N GLU A 541 -1.85 -33.23 -17.44
CA GLU A 541 -2.35 -34.29 -18.32
C GLU A 541 -1.27 -34.77 -19.29
N THR A 542 -1.35 -36.04 -19.67
CA THR A 542 -0.49 -36.63 -20.70
C THR A 542 -1.09 -36.47 -22.09
N ASP A 543 -0.25 -36.66 -23.12
CA ASP A 543 -0.74 -37.04 -24.45
C ASP A 543 -1.45 -38.40 -24.42
N TRP A 544 -2.21 -38.70 -25.49
CA TRP A 544 -2.83 -40.01 -25.66
C TRP A 544 -1.80 -41.10 -25.93
N SER A 545 -1.99 -42.27 -25.33
CA SER A 545 -1.18 -43.47 -25.56
C SER A 545 -1.20 -43.90 -27.02
N GLU A 546 -0.22 -44.75 -27.37
CA GLU A 546 -0.30 -45.55 -28.58
C GLU A 546 -1.62 -46.36 -28.62
N PRO A 547 -2.31 -46.41 -29.78
CA PRO A 547 -3.61 -47.06 -29.88
C PRO A 547 -3.51 -48.58 -29.81
N LEU A 548 -4.48 -49.20 -29.14
CA LEU A 548 -4.82 -50.61 -29.31
C LEU A 548 -5.89 -50.74 -30.39
N ASP A 549 -5.51 -51.22 -31.57
CA ASP A 549 -6.45 -51.58 -32.63
C ASP A 549 -7.26 -52.82 -32.22
N ILE A 550 -8.58 -52.71 -32.29
CA ILE A 550 -9.49 -53.82 -32.03
C ILE A 550 -10.44 -54.02 -33.21
N THR A 551 -10.83 -55.28 -33.47
CA THR A 551 -11.78 -55.62 -34.53
C THR A 551 -12.99 -56.34 -33.95
N MET A 552 -14.19 -55.94 -34.37
CA MET A 552 -15.45 -56.63 -34.07
C MET A 552 -15.98 -57.32 -35.33
N PRO A 553 -15.43 -58.49 -35.72
CA PRO A 553 -15.79 -59.16 -36.97
C PRO A 553 -17.18 -59.80 -36.88
N LYS A 554 -17.80 -59.97 -38.05
CA LYS A 554 -19.08 -60.65 -38.19
C LYS A 554 -18.89 -62.14 -37.89
N ASP A 555 -19.73 -62.71 -37.02
CA ASP A 555 -19.80 -64.16 -36.85
C ASP A 555 -20.22 -64.77 -38.21
N VAL A 556 -19.28 -65.39 -38.92
CA VAL A 556 -19.53 -65.98 -40.26
C VAL A 556 -20.16 -67.37 -40.14
N SER A 557 -20.37 -67.87 -38.91
CA SER A 557 -20.99 -69.17 -38.64
C SER A 557 -22.52 -69.08 -38.54
N SER A 558 -23.19 -68.66 -39.63
CA SER A 558 -24.64 -68.81 -39.72
C SER A 558 -24.99 -70.28 -39.99
N PRO A 559 -25.84 -70.95 -39.18
CA PRO A 559 -26.31 -72.31 -39.44
C PRO A 559 -26.99 -72.48 -40.81
N PHE A 560 -27.45 -71.38 -41.43
CA PHE A 560 -28.00 -71.40 -42.79
C PHE A 560 -26.95 -71.77 -43.86
N ARG A 561 -25.65 -71.46 -43.66
CA ARG A 561 -24.62 -71.76 -44.65
C ARG A 561 -24.27 -73.26 -44.67
N SER A 562 -24.33 -73.92 -43.53
CA SER A 562 -24.17 -75.38 -43.42
C SER A 562 -25.35 -76.12 -44.07
N LEU A 563 -26.58 -75.64 -43.87
CA LEU A 563 -27.77 -76.24 -44.49
C LEU A 563 -27.80 -76.00 -46.00
N PHE A 564 -27.39 -74.81 -46.46
CA PHE A 564 -27.37 -74.45 -47.88
C PHE A 564 -26.30 -75.23 -48.67
N LEU A 565 -25.11 -75.47 -48.09
CA LEU A 565 -24.08 -76.28 -48.74
C LEU A 565 -24.46 -77.76 -48.79
N GLN A 566 -25.07 -78.30 -47.74
CA GLN A 566 -25.63 -79.66 -47.77
C GLN A 566 -26.77 -79.81 -48.79
N LEU A 567 -27.61 -78.77 -48.95
CA LEU A 567 -28.67 -78.78 -49.97
C LEU A 567 -28.08 -78.77 -51.40
N ILE A 568 -26.99 -78.02 -51.61
CA ILE A 568 -26.31 -77.93 -52.91
C ILE A 568 -25.59 -79.23 -53.26
N GLU A 569 -24.88 -79.86 -52.32
CA GLU A 569 -24.26 -81.18 -52.53
C GLU A 569 -25.32 -82.23 -52.87
N HIS A 570 -26.43 -82.26 -52.13
CA HIS A 570 -27.51 -83.22 -52.39
C HIS A 570 -28.24 -82.97 -53.72
N LEU A 571 -28.29 -81.70 -54.18
CA LEU A 571 -28.84 -81.35 -55.49
C LEU A 571 -27.91 -81.81 -56.63
N PHE A 572 -26.59 -81.69 -56.46
CA PHE A 572 -25.60 -82.09 -57.46
C PHE A 572 -25.37 -83.61 -57.53
N GLU A 573 -25.52 -84.34 -56.43
CA GLU A 573 -25.51 -85.80 -56.43
C GLU A 573 -26.73 -86.39 -57.17
N ARG A 574 -27.90 -85.73 -57.05
CA ARG A 574 -29.16 -86.25 -57.59
C ARG A 574 -29.43 -85.83 -59.04
N TYR A 575 -28.84 -84.72 -59.50
CA TYR A 575 -28.98 -84.22 -60.87
C TYR A 575 -27.64 -83.74 -61.47
N PRO A 576 -26.75 -84.65 -61.92
CA PRO A 576 -25.42 -84.30 -62.43
C PRO A 576 -25.43 -83.37 -63.66
N ASN A 577 -26.56 -83.32 -64.38
CA ASN A 577 -26.74 -82.53 -65.61
C ASN A 577 -27.63 -81.28 -65.42
N ALA A 578 -27.87 -80.82 -64.19
CA ALA A 578 -28.75 -79.65 -63.94
C ALA A 578 -28.07 -78.29 -64.25
N PHE A 579 -26.75 -78.25 -64.41
CA PHE A 579 -25.98 -77.02 -64.58
C PHE A 579 -26.29 -76.22 -65.88
N PRO A 580 -26.56 -76.85 -67.05
CA PRO A 580 -26.93 -76.11 -68.26
C PRO A 580 -28.31 -75.43 -68.18
N ILE A 581 -29.24 -75.97 -67.38
CA ILE A 581 -30.61 -75.46 -67.24
C ILE A 581 -30.66 -74.28 -66.25
N LEU A 582 -29.89 -74.35 -65.16
CA LEU A 582 -29.75 -73.25 -64.19
C LEU A 582 -29.09 -72.01 -64.81
N ARG A 583 -28.22 -72.19 -65.83
CA ARG A 583 -27.59 -71.09 -66.58
C ARG A 583 -28.55 -70.33 -67.51
N HIS A 584 -29.69 -70.92 -67.86
CA HIS A 584 -30.76 -70.25 -68.63
C HIS A 584 -31.83 -69.58 -67.75
N LEU A 585 -31.97 -70.01 -66.49
CA LEU A 585 -32.86 -69.35 -65.51
C LEU A 585 -32.18 -68.18 -64.77
N MET A 586 -30.85 -68.16 -64.71
CA MET A 586 -30.06 -67.05 -64.13
C MET A 586 -29.48 -66.13 -65.21
N GLY A 587 -30.29 -65.71 -66.18
CA GLY A 587 -29.87 -64.78 -67.23
C GLY A 587 -29.35 -63.45 -66.65
N GLN A 588 -28.06 -63.18 -66.90
CA GLN A 588 -27.20 -62.08 -66.39
C GLN A 588 -26.82 -62.14 -64.91
#